data_AF-A0A8J3IE54-F1
#
_entry.id   AF-A0A8J3IE54-F1
#
_cell.length_a   1.000
_cell.length_b   1.000
_cell.length_c   1.000
_cell.angle_alpha   90.00
_cell.angle_beta   90.00
_cell.angle_gamma   90.00
#
_symmetry.space_group_name_H-M   'P 1'
#
loop_
_entity.id
_entity.type
_entity.pdbx_description
1 polymer ?
#
loop_
_entity_poly.entity_id
_entity_poly.type
_entity_poly.pdbx_seq_one_letter_code
_entity_poly.pdbx_strand_id
1 'polypeptide(L)' 'MARTRPWEVSDALWEHVAPFFPPAPSHAKGGRPRLPDRQAFEAIVYVLRTGIQWNALPRELGASSTIHDRF' A
#
# COMPACT_ATOMS: atom_id res chain seq x y z
N MET A 1 -13.72 -12.26 18.05
CA MET A 1 -12.76 -12.05 16.95
C MET A 1 -13.18 -10.80 16.21
N ALA A 2 -12.36 -9.74 16.22
CA ALA A 2 -12.68 -8.53 15.47
C ALA A 2 -12.72 -8.86 13.99
N ARG A 3 -13.77 -8.42 13.28
CA ARG A 3 -13.91 -8.64 11.84
C ARG A 3 -12.94 -7.66 11.17
N THR A 4 -11.74 -8.11 10.84
CA THR A 4 -10.78 -7.33 10.07
C THR A 4 -11.39 -6.95 8.72
N ARG A 5 -11.02 -5.79 8.20
CA ARG A 5 -11.51 -5.39 6.87
C ARG A 5 -10.94 -6.38 5.84
N PRO A 6 -11.68 -6.74 4.77
CA PRO A 6 -11.21 -7.72 3.79
C PRO A 6 -9.89 -7.36 3.08
N TRP A 7 -9.51 -6.09 3.14
CA TRP A 7 -8.30 -5.52 2.54
C TRP A 7 -7.21 -5.15 3.56
N GLU A 8 -7.46 -5.45 4.85
CA GLU A 8 -6.48 -5.24 5.91
C GLU A 8 -5.42 -6.33 5.81
N VAL A 9 -4.15 -5.91 5.73
CA VAL A 9 -3.04 -6.85 5.59
C VAL A 9 -2.65 -7.27 6.99
N SER A 10 -2.90 -8.53 7.34
CA SER A 10 -2.48 -9.08 8.63
C SER A 10 -0.96 -9.12 8.74
N ASP A 11 -0.43 -9.13 9.96
CA ASP A 11 1.02 -9.21 10.19
C ASP A 11 1.62 -10.47 9.56
N ALA A 12 0.92 -11.62 9.69
CA ALA A 12 1.35 -12.87 9.07
C ALA A 12 1.43 -12.79 7.54
N LEU A 13 0.47 -12.12 6.88
CA LEU A 13 0.54 -11.89 5.44
C LEU A 13 1.68 -10.92 5.11
N TRP A 14 1.82 -9.85 5.89
CA TRP A 14 2.87 -8.86 5.69
C TRP A 14 4.26 -9.48 5.77
N GLU A 15 4.53 -10.37 6.73
CA GLU A 15 5.80 -11.07 6.86
C GLU A 15 6.18 -11.87 5.61
N HIS A 16 5.19 -12.43 4.91
CA HIS A 16 5.43 -13.18 3.67
C HIS A 16 5.65 -12.24 2.47
N VAL A 17 4.96 -11.10 2.42
CA VAL A 17 5.01 -10.22 1.24
C VAL A 17 6.14 -9.18 1.33
N ALA A 18 6.46 -8.70 2.53
CA ALA A 18 7.47 -7.66 2.77
C ALA A 18 8.83 -7.92 2.11
N PRO A 19 9.37 -9.16 2.09
CA PRO A 19 10.66 -9.44 1.43
C PRO A 19 10.68 -9.19 -0.09
N PHE A 20 9.52 -9.13 -0.74
CA PHE A 20 9.40 -8.88 -2.18
C PHE A 20 9.36 -7.40 -2.53
N PHE A 21 9.24 -6.51 -1.54
CA PHE A 21 9.27 -5.07 -1.79
C PHE A 21 10.72 -4.61 -2.04
N PRO A 22 10.94 -3.73 -3.04
CA PRO A 22 12.26 -3.17 -3.27
C PRO A 22 12.68 -2.33 -2.07
N PRO A 23 13.97 -2.34 -1.70
CA PRO A 23 14.47 -1.52 -0.62
C PRO A 23 14.17 -0.04 -0.89
N ALA A 24 13.85 0.71 0.17
CA ALA A 24 13.66 2.15 0.07
C ALA A 24 14.94 2.78 -0.52
N PRO A 25 14.85 3.57 -1.60
CA PRO A 25 16.01 4.17 -2.19
C PRO A 25 16.61 5.17 -1.21
N SER A 26 17.94 5.17 -1.21
CA SER A 26 18.74 6.21 -0.59
C SER A 26 18.40 7.55 -1.23
N HIS A 27 17.62 8.38 -0.54
CA HIS A 27 17.38 9.76 -0.96
C HIS A 27 18.56 10.63 -0.52
N ALA A 28 19.67 10.57 -1.27
CA ALA A 28 20.88 11.38 -1.03
C ALA A 28 20.63 12.90 -1.05
N LYS A 29 19.51 13.36 -1.63
CA LYS A 29 19.14 14.77 -1.78
C LYS A 29 17.87 15.18 -1.01
N GLY A 30 17.35 14.31 -0.12
CA GLY A 30 16.07 14.55 0.57
C GLY A 30 14.85 14.48 -0.37
N GLY A 31 13.66 14.73 0.20
CA GLY A 31 12.37 14.66 -0.50
C GLY A 31 11.23 14.26 0.45
N ARG A 32 9.99 14.23 -0.06
CA ARG A 32 8.85 13.72 0.71
C ARG A 32 9.08 12.24 1.03
N PRO A 33 8.95 11.80 2.29
CA PRO A 33 9.03 10.40 2.64
C PRO A 33 8.03 9.57 1.83
N ARG A 34 8.45 8.38 1.42
CA ARG A 34 7.58 7.43 0.74
C ARG A 34 6.47 6.97 1.67
N LEU A 35 5.32 6.65 1.09
CA LEU A 35 4.27 5.96 1.80
C LEU A 35 4.82 4.60 2.29
N PRO A 36 4.51 4.17 3.53
CA PRO A 36 4.90 2.85 4.01
C PRO A 36 4.43 1.74 3.07
N ASP A 37 5.30 0.76 2.83
CA ASP A 37 5.04 -0.29 1.84
C ASP A 37 3.81 -1.13 2.19
N ARG A 38 3.57 -1.38 3.48
CA ARG A 38 2.36 -2.06 3.97
C ARG A 38 1.09 -1.31 3.61
N GLN A 39 1.09 0.00 3.82
CA GLN A 39 -0.07 0.84 3.50
C GLN A 39 -0.32 0.89 1.98
N ALA A 40 0.75 0.94 1.18
CA ALA A 40 0.63 0.85 -0.27
C ALA A 40 0.05 -0.51 -0.70
N PHE A 41 0.50 -1.59 -0.09
CA PHE A 41 -0.02 -2.93 -0.36
C PHE A 41 -1.51 -3.07 0.02
N GLU A 42 -1.91 -2.56 1.19
CA GLU A 42 -3.33 -2.52 1.60
C GLU A 42 -4.21 -1.76 0.61
N ALA A 43 -3.74 -0.61 0.10
CA ALA A 43 -4.45 0.16 -0.91
C ALA A 43 -4.62 -0.64 -2.23
N ILE A 44 -3.61 -1.41 -2.64
CA ILE A 44 -3.68 -2.25 -3.83
C ILE A 44 -4.66 -3.39 -3.62
N VAL A 45 -4.60 -4.08 -2.48
CA VAL A 45 -5.56 -5.15 -2.14
C VAL A 45 -6.98 -4.59 -2.13
N TYR A 46 -7.18 -3.37 -1.62
CA TYR A 46 -8.48 -2.69 -1.67
C TYR A 46 -8.98 -2.51 -3.11
N VAL A 47 -8.16 -1.96 -4.01
CA VAL A 47 -8.53 -1.75 -5.42
C VAL A 47 -8.82 -3.07 -6.12
N LEU A 48 -7.95 -4.07 -5.95
CA LEU A 48 -8.13 -5.40 -6.56
C LEU A 48 -9.39 -6.11 -6.04
N ARG A 49 -9.73 -5.93 -4.76
CA ARG A 49 -10.89 -6.59 -4.14
C ARG A 49 -12.21 -5.92 -4.51
N THR A 50 -12.22 -4.59 -4.66
CA THR A 50 -13.42 -3.80 -4.90
C THR A 50 -13.66 -3.50 -6.38
N GLY A 51 -12.63 -3.58 -7.22
CA GLY A 51 -12.69 -3.27 -8.64
C GLY A 51 -12.86 -1.79 -8.94
N ILE A 52 -12.61 -0.90 -7.97
CA ILE A 52 -12.76 0.54 -8.16
C ILE A 52 -11.70 1.09 -9.12
N GLN A 53 -12.00 2.23 -9.73
CA GLN A 53 -11.00 3.00 -10.44
C GLN A 53 -9.95 3.55 -9.46
N TRP A 54 -8.68 3.60 -9.87
CA TRP A 54 -7.59 4.13 -9.05
C TRP A 54 -7.88 5.53 -8.48
N ASN A 55 -8.48 6.42 -9.28
CA ASN A 55 -8.83 7.78 -8.84
C ASN A 55 -9.95 7.84 -7.81
N ALA A 56 -10.69 6.75 -7.61
CA ALA A 56 -11.71 6.62 -6.58
C ALA A 56 -11.17 6.03 -5.27
N LEU A 57 -9.86 5.76 -5.17
CA LEU A 57 -9.24 5.23 -3.96
C LEU A 57 -9.49 6.17 -2.76
N PRO A 58 -10.01 5.65 -1.63
CA PRO A 58 -10.18 6.44 -0.42
C PRO A 58 -8.85 7.07 0.02
N ARG A 59 -8.88 8.37 0.31
CA ARG A 59 -7.67 9.14 0.67
C ARG A 59 -7.01 8.65 1.96
N GLU A 60 -7.76 7.98 2.83
CA GLU A 60 -7.27 7.31 4.04
C GLU A 60 -6.28 6.17 3.75
N LEU A 61 -6.38 5.53 2.57
CA LEU A 61 -5.48 4.47 2.14
C LEU A 61 -4.25 5.03 1.39
N GLY A 62 -4.26 6.30 1.02
CA GLY A 62 -3.18 6.96 0.30
C GLY A 62 -3.68 7.80 -0.87
N ALA A 63 -2.76 8.53 -1.50
CA ALA A 63 -3.06 9.20 -2.76
C ALA A 63 -2.96 8.19 -3.92
N SER A 64 -3.97 8.14 -4.78
CA SER A 64 -4.04 7.20 -5.90
C SER A 64 -2.78 7.22 -6.78
N SER A 65 -2.27 8.41 -7.10
CA SER A 65 -1.03 8.58 -7.87
C SER A 65 0.17 7.97 -7.16
N THR A 66 0.30 8.15 -5.85
CA THR A 66 1.42 7.58 -5.07
C THR A 66 1.38 6.05 -5.04
N ILE A 67 0.19 5.45 -4.99
CA ILE A 67 0.03 3.99 -5.02
C ILE A 67 0.27 3.45 -6.44
N HIS A 68 -0.29 4.11 -7.44
CA HIS A 68 -0.16 3.71 -8.83
C HIS A 68 1.28 3.85 -9.34
N ASP A 69 2.03 4.88 -8.92
CA ASP A 69 3.44 5.03 -9.29
C ASP A 69 4.35 3.93 -8.68
N ARG A 70 3.82 3.10 -7.77
CA ARG A 70 4.57 2.05 -7.08
C ARG A 70 4.67 0.75 -7.89
N PHE A 71 3.75 0.50 -8.83
CA PHE A 71 3.64 -0.75 -9.60
C PHE A 71 3.24 -0.47 -11.05
#